data_AF-A0A3B8MN28-F1
#
_entry.id   AF-A0A3B8MN28-F1
#
_cell.length_a   1.000
_cell.length_b   1.000
_cell.length_c   1.000
_cell.angle_alpha   90.00
_cell.angle_beta   90.00
_cell.angle_gamma   90.00
#
_symmetry.space_group_name_H-M   'P 1'
#
loop_
_entity.id
_entity.type
_entity.pdbx_description
1 polymer ?
#
loop_
_entity_poly.entity_id
_entity_poly.type
_entity_poly.pdbx_seq_one_letter_code
_entity_poly.pdbx_strand_id
1 'polypeptide(L)'
;MDPTSLNHLLTEQEALQFEEDGYFVLPEVLSEEETDHLEEVTDRLDAEKRAETGKNPGDTLNTFDFLGYDEAYLNLIDYPRTFPKVFGILGWNIQIYHTHLITTPPDEPDNPKQRYGWHQDSGRLNRELEGEPRARVSIKCAYFLTDVSEEGRGNFCAVPGSHKVNKIRKEEGQDFPDGAVHICVPRGGA
;
A
#
# COMPACT_ATOMS: atom_id res chain seq x y z
N MET A 1 21.57 -1.26 5.70
CA MET A 1 21.32 -2.12 4.53
C MET A 1 22.03 -3.45 4.66
N ASP A 2 21.23 -4.49 4.88
CA ASP A 2 21.66 -5.88 4.93
C ASP A 2 22.14 -6.36 3.54
N PRO A 3 23.35 -6.95 3.39
CA PRO A 3 23.83 -7.52 2.13
C PRO A 3 22.89 -8.55 1.48
N THR A 4 22.02 -9.21 2.25
CA THR A 4 21.02 -10.16 1.70
C THR A 4 20.07 -9.50 0.70
N SER A 5 19.91 -8.18 0.77
CA SER A 5 19.17 -7.35 -0.18
C SER A 5 19.57 -7.58 -1.64
N LEU A 6 20.84 -7.93 -1.88
CA LEU A 6 21.33 -8.21 -3.24
C LEU A 6 20.73 -9.48 -3.86
N ASN A 7 20.15 -10.37 -3.06
CA ASN A 7 19.43 -11.56 -3.55
C ASN A 7 18.01 -11.23 -4.00
N HIS A 8 17.53 -10.02 -3.73
CA HIS A 8 16.16 -9.59 -3.96
C HIS A 8 16.08 -8.39 -4.90
N LEU A 9 17.09 -8.17 -5.74
CA LEU A 9 17.08 -7.13 -6.78
C LEU A 9 15.86 -7.25 -7.69
N LEU A 10 15.41 -6.12 -8.23
CA LEU A 10 14.35 -6.08 -9.23
C LEU A 10 14.75 -6.95 -10.43
N THR A 11 13.92 -7.93 -10.75
CA THR A 11 14.09 -8.79 -11.92
C THR A 11 13.54 -8.09 -13.17
N GLU A 12 13.98 -8.52 -14.34
CA GLU A 12 13.44 -8.01 -15.61
C GLU A 12 11.93 -8.24 -15.72
N GLN A 13 11.43 -9.38 -15.23
CA GLN A 13 10.01 -9.70 -15.26
C GLN A 13 9.19 -8.77 -14.34
N GLU A 14 9.63 -8.54 -13.11
CA GLU A 14 8.97 -7.60 -12.20
C GLU A 14 9.02 -6.16 -12.74
N ALA A 15 10.14 -5.76 -13.36
CA ALA A 15 10.27 -4.46 -14.00
C ALA A 15 9.26 -4.30 -15.14
N LEU A 16 9.16 -5.30 -16.02
CA LEU A 16 8.19 -5.30 -17.12
C LEU A 16 6.76 -5.25 -16.58
N GLN A 17 6.41 -6.09 -15.60
CA GLN A 17 5.09 -6.09 -14.98
C GLN A 17 4.76 -4.73 -14.34
N PHE A 18 5.72 -4.11 -13.65
CA PHE A 18 5.51 -2.80 -13.05
C PHE A 18 5.26 -1.72 -14.12
N GLU A 19 6.00 -1.74 -15.23
CA GLU A 19 5.76 -0.82 -16.35
C GLU A 19 4.47 -1.14 -17.11
N GLU A 20 4.00 -2.38 -17.11
CA GLU A 20 2.75 -2.79 -17.75
C GLU A 20 1.53 -2.40 -16.91
N ASP A 21 1.50 -2.84 -15.66
CA ASP A 21 0.34 -2.81 -14.77
C ASP A 21 0.39 -1.65 -13.77
N GLY A 22 1.58 -1.16 -13.42
CA GLY A 22 1.80 -0.12 -12.41
C GLY A 22 1.96 -0.66 -10.98
N TYR A 23 1.93 -1.98 -10.80
CA TYR A 23 2.15 -2.67 -9.54
C TYR A 23 2.56 -4.13 -9.79
N PHE A 24 3.07 -4.79 -8.75
CA PHE A 24 3.15 -6.24 -8.65
C PHE A 24 3.06 -6.62 -7.16
N VAL A 25 2.75 -7.89 -6.86
CA VAL A 25 2.60 -8.41 -5.49
C VAL A 25 3.78 -9.29 -5.13
N LEU A 26 4.28 -9.15 -3.91
CA LEU A 26 5.28 -10.01 -3.30
C LEU A 26 4.59 -10.82 -2.19
N PRO A 27 4.22 -12.09 -2.43
CA PRO A 27 3.38 -12.84 -1.49
C PRO A 27 4.13 -13.30 -0.24
N GLU A 28 5.45 -13.40 -0.30
CA GLU A 28 6.29 -13.94 0.78
C GLU A 28 7.36 -12.92 1.16
N VAL A 29 6.99 -11.91 1.94
CA VAL A 29 7.91 -10.85 2.35
C VAL A 29 8.31 -11.01 3.81
N LEU A 30 7.35 -10.86 4.71
CA LEU A 30 7.56 -10.98 6.15
C LEU A 30 7.41 -12.45 6.58
N SER A 31 8.20 -12.87 7.55
CA SER A 31 7.99 -14.14 8.25
C SER A 31 6.74 -14.06 9.15
N GLU A 32 6.25 -15.23 9.59
CA GLU A 32 5.15 -15.29 10.56
C GLU A 32 5.50 -14.52 11.85
N GLU A 33 6.71 -14.72 12.39
CA GLU A 33 7.18 -14.04 13.60
C GLU A 33 7.24 -12.51 13.45
N GLU A 34 7.76 -12.02 12.32
CA GLU A 34 7.79 -10.57 12.04
C GLU A 34 6.37 -10.01 11.89
N THR A 35 5.47 -10.76 11.24
CA THR A 35 4.09 -10.32 11.03
C THR A 35 3.32 -10.31 12.35
N ASP A 36 3.46 -11.33 13.18
CA ASP A 36 2.87 -11.41 14.53
C ASP A 36 3.33 -10.22 15.37
N HIS A 37 4.64 -9.93 15.36
CA HIS A 37 5.17 -8.79 16.11
C HIS A 37 4.63 -7.45 15.61
N LEU A 38 4.54 -7.25 14.29
CA LEU A 38 3.98 -6.03 13.70
C LEU A 38 2.49 -5.87 14.00
N GLU A 39 1.73 -6.97 14.04
CA GLU A 39 0.33 -6.95 14.48
C GLU A 39 0.21 -6.51 15.94
N GLU A 40 1.00 -7.08 16.85
CA GLU A 40 0.99 -6.67 18.27
C GLU A 40 1.30 -5.18 18.44
N VAL A 41 2.32 -4.68 17.73
CA VAL A 41 2.70 -3.26 17.76
C VAL A 41 1.58 -2.38 17.17
N THR A 42 0.94 -2.86 16.09
CA THR A 42 -0.18 -2.17 15.42
C THR A 42 -1.41 -2.09 16.31
N ASP A 43 -1.76 -3.17 17.00
CA ASP A 43 -2.92 -3.23 17.89
C ASP A 43 -2.77 -2.27 19.08
N ARG A 44 -1.57 -2.18 19.67
CA ARG A 44 -1.27 -1.20 20.72
C ARG A 44 -1.46 0.22 20.21
N LEU A 45 -0.88 0.55 19.06
CA LEU A 45 -0.96 1.89 18.48
C LEU A 45 -2.40 2.24 18.07
N ASP A 46 -3.15 1.30 17.50
CA ASP A 46 -4.55 1.46 17.13
C ASP A 46 -5.41 1.76 18.37
N ALA A 47 -5.24 1.01 19.46
CA ALA A 47 -5.94 1.24 20.72
C ALA A 47 -5.65 2.63 21.30
N GLU A 48 -4.37 3.05 21.33
CA GLU A 48 -3.95 4.37 21.78
C GLU A 48 -4.58 5.47 20.91
N LYS A 49 -4.47 5.37 19.59
CA LYS A 49 -4.99 6.37 18.65
C LYS A 49 -6.51 6.47 18.66
N ARG A 50 -7.22 5.37 18.84
CA ARG A 50 -8.68 5.39 19.01
C ARG A 50 -9.09 6.11 20.29
N ALA A 51 -8.40 5.85 21.40
CA ALA A 51 -8.65 6.56 22.66
C ALA A 51 -8.38 8.08 22.53
N GLU A 52 -7.30 8.46 21.84
CA GLU A 52 -6.96 9.87 21.58
C GLU A 52 -7.97 10.58 20.67
N THR A 53 -8.46 9.88 19.64
CA THR A 53 -9.33 10.48 18.60
C THR A 53 -10.82 10.29 18.85
N GLY A 54 -11.20 9.49 19.87
CA GLY A 54 -12.59 9.15 20.16
C GLY A 54 -13.24 8.26 19.10
N LYS A 55 -12.45 7.52 18.31
CA LYS A 55 -12.95 6.60 17.28
C LYS A 55 -13.50 5.32 17.90
N ASN A 56 -14.62 4.83 17.37
CA ASN A 56 -15.22 3.58 17.81
C ASN A 56 -14.48 2.38 17.19
N PRO A 57 -14.65 1.16 17.73
CA PRO A 57 -14.03 -0.04 17.17
C PRO A 57 -14.35 -0.32 15.70
N GLY A 58 -15.54 0.05 15.20
CA GLY A 58 -15.93 -0.16 13.80
C GLY A 58 -15.44 0.91 12.81
N ASP A 59 -14.84 2.00 13.31
CA ASP A 59 -14.38 3.10 12.48
C ASP A 59 -13.04 2.76 11.82
N THR A 60 -12.84 3.16 10.56
CA THR A 60 -11.50 3.11 9.96
C THR A 60 -10.59 4.11 10.67
N LEU A 61 -9.38 3.66 10.96
CA LEU A 61 -8.30 4.50 11.49
C LEU A 61 -7.21 4.60 10.42
N ASN A 62 -6.77 5.82 10.13
CA ASN A 62 -5.59 6.09 9.31
C ASN A 62 -4.64 6.94 10.13
N THR A 63 -3.50 6.35 10.51
CA THR A 63 -2.44 7.00 11.27
C THR A 63 -1.33 7.40 10.32
N PHE A 64 -1.17 8.70 10.13
CA PHE A 64 -0.06 9.26 9.34
C PHE A 64 1.22 9.32 10.16
N ASP A 65 2.37 9.28 9.47
CA ASP A 65 3.70 9.42 10.08
C ASP A 65 3.95 8.39 11.20
N PHE A 66 3.52 7.16 10.96
CA PHE A 66 3.50 6.10 11.97
C PHE A 66 4.90 5.49 12.26
N LEU A 67 5.89 5.77 11.40
CA LEU A 67 7.22 5.16 11.49
C LEU A 67 7.93 5.45 12.83
N GLY A 68 7.70 6.63 13.40
CA GLY A 68 8.35 7.04 14.65
C GLY A 68 7.79 6.41 15.93
N TYR A 69 6.73 5.61 15.85
CA TYR A 69 6.07 5.05 17.02
C TYR A 69 6.73 3.77 17.56
N ASP A 70 7.37 2.98 16.70
CA ASP A 70 8.03 1.74 17.08
C ASP A 70 9.15 1.39 16.10
N GLU A 71 10.23 0.79 16.61
CA GLU A 71 11.38 0.35 15.81
C GLU A 71 11.00 -0.71 14.78
N ALA A 72 9.98 -1.53 15.07
CA ALA A 72 9.45 -2.53 14.12
C ALA A 72 9.04 -1.90 12.78
N TYR A 73 8.46 -0.69 12.80
CA TYR A 73 8.08 0.03 11.59
C TYR A 73 9.29 0.63 10.86
N LEU A 74 10.30 1.09 11.60
CA LEU A 74 11.54 1.60 11.01
C LEU A 74 12.28 0.52 10.22
N ASN A 75 12.24 -0.72 10.71
CA ASN A 75 12.86 -1.87 10.05
C ASN A 75 12.22 -2.21 8.68
N LEU A 76 11.03 -1.70 8.39
CA LEU A 76 10.37 -1.88 7.09
C LEU A 76 10.91 -0.95 6.00
N ILE A 77 11.65 0.11 6.36
CA ILE A 77 12.11 1.14 5.43
C ILE A 77 13.11 0.59 4.41
N ASP A 78 14.12 -0.14 4.86
CA ASP A 78 15.14 -0.76 4.02
C ASP A 78 15.04 -2.30 4.03
N TYR A 79 13.81 -2.82 4.17
CA TYR A 79 13.56 -4.25 4.29
C TYR A 79 14.14 -5.03 3.09
N PRO A 80 14.92 -6.10 3.33
CA PRO A 80 15.76 -6.71 2.28
C PRO A 80 14.99 -7.21 1.05
N ARG A 81 13.74 -7.63 1.21
CA ARG A 81 12.93 -8.20 0.11
C ARG A 81 12.21 -7.16 -0.74
N THR A 82 12.02 -5.93 -0.26
CA THR A 82 11.21 -4.90 -0.92
C THR A 82 12.05 -3.70 -1.34
N PHE A 83 12.96 -3.23 -0.49
CA PHE A 83 13.74 -2.02 -0.75
C PHE A 83 14.58 -2.09 -2.04
N PRO A 84 15.23 -3.22 -2.39
CA PRO A 84 15.96 -3.33 -3.65
C PRO A 84 15.07 -3.20 -4.89
N LYS A 85 13.78 -3.58 -4.78
CA LYS A 85 12.79 -3.38 -5.84
C LYS A 85 12.49 -1.89 -6.01
N VAL A 86 12.24 -1.19 -4.90
CA VAL A 86 12.02 0.27 -4.88
C VAL A 86 13.22 1.02 -5.48
N PHE A 87 14.44 0.65 -5.08
CA PHE A 87 15.68 1.20 -5.62
C PHE A 87 15.81 0.91 -7.13
N GLY A 88 15.51 -0.30 -7.57
CA GLY A 88 15.54 -0.67 -8.99
C GLY A 88 14.55 0.14 -9.84
N ILE A 89 13.40 0.52 -9.27
CA ILE A 89 12.34 1.27 -9.95
C ILE A 89 12.61 2.79 -9.95
N LEU A 90 13.00 3.37 -8.82
CA LEU A 90 13.12 4.83 -8.65
C LEU A 90 14.57 5.34 -8.76
N GLY A 91 15.56 4.47 -8.67
CA GLY A 91 16.98 4.84 -8.64
C GLY A 91 17.47 5.19 -7.24
N TRP A 92 18.50 6.05 -7.16
CA TRP A 92 19.32 6.19 -5.95
C TRP A 92 18.92 7.34 -5.01
N ASN A 93 18.17 8.35 -5.48
CA ASN A 93 17.84 9.53 -4.71
C ASN A 93 16.38 9.48 -4.21
N ILE A 94 16.12 8.56 -3.28
CA ILE A 94 14.77 8.30 -2.76
C ILE A 94 14.65 8.88 -1.35
N GLN A 95 13.51 9.50 -1.05
CA GLN A 95 13.14 9.91 0.30
C GLN A 95 11.75 9.38 0.66
N ILE A 96 11.56 9.09 1.95
CA ILE A 96 10.22 8.90 2.51
C ILE A 96 9.61 10.28 2.69
N TYR A 97 8.45 10.52 2.09
CA TYR A 97 7.70 11.77 2.29
C TYR A 97 6.27 11.54 2.78
N HIS A 98 5.80 10.29 2.80
CA HIS A 98 4.44 9.98 3.22
C HIS A 98 4.28 8.51 3.65
N THR A 99 3.78 8.29 4.87
CA THR A 99 3.54 6.96 5.43
C THR A 99 2.19 6.89 6.12
N HIS A 100 1.48 5.77 5.92
CA HIS A 100 0.15 5.51 6.44
C HIS A 100 0.13 4.14 7.08
N LEU A 101 -0.45 4.04 8.27
CA LEU A 101 -0.91 2.79 8.86
C LEU A 101 -2.44 2.83 8.87
N ILE A 102 -3.08 1.90 8.17
CA ILE A 102 -4.53 1.90 7.96
C ILE A 102 -5.12 0.63 8.57
N THR A 103 -6.02 0.81 9.53
CA THR A 103 -6.84 -0.26 10.11
C THR A 103 -8.26 -0.11 9.60
N THR A 104 -8.76 -1.12 8.88
CA THR A 104 -10.13 -1.17 8.40
C THR A 104 -10.86 -2.34 9.05
N PRO A 105 -11.66 -2.08 10.11
CA PRO A 105 -12.51 -3.09 10.72
C PRO A 105 -13.50 -3.67 9.71
N PRO A 106 -13.89 -4.95 9.84
CA PRO A 106 -14.86 -5.57 8.95
C PRO A 106 -16.18 -4.82 8.99
N ASP A 107 -16.85 -4.78 7.84
CA ASP A 107 -18.22 -4.28 7.75
C ASP A 107 -19.21 -5.33 8.26
N GLU A 108 -20.41 -4.87 8.62
CA GLU A 108 -21.55 -5.77 8.79
C GLU A 108 -21.83 -6.47 7.44
N PRO A 109 -22.05 -7.80 7.42
CA PRO A 109 -22.20 -8.56 6.18
C PRO A 109 -23.24 -7.99 5.20
N ASP A 110 -24.30 -7.38 5.73
CA ASP A 110 -25.42 -6.86 4.95
C ASP A 110 -25.26 -5.37 4.55
N ASN A 111 -24.16 -4.72 4.92
CA ASN A 111 -23.93 -3.29 4.64
C ASN A 111 -22.44 -2.98 4.39
N PRO A 112 -21.85 -3.49 3.30
CA PRO A 112 -20.48 -3.18 2.93
C PRO A 112 -20.35 -1.69 2.59
N LYS A 113 -19.27 -1.06 3.08
CA LYS A 113 -19.02 0.38 2.91
C LYS A 113 -17.80 0.60 2.04
N GLN A 114 -17.97 1.36 0.97
CA GLN A 114 -16.83 1.95 0.28
C GLN A 114 -16.26 3.10 1.14
N ARG A 115 -15.13 2.84 1.80
CA ARG A 115 -14.54 3.79 2.76
C ARG A 115 -13.64 4.85 2.10
N TYR A 116 -13.13 4.56 0.90
CA TYR A 116 -12.30 5.46 0.11
C TYR A 116 -12.81 5.57 -1.33
N GLY A 117 -12.79 6.79 -1.89
CA GLY A 117 -13.11 7.04 -3.29
C GLY A 117 -11.93 6.74 -4.21
N TRP A 118 -12.22 6.53 -5.49
CA TRP A 118 -11.21 6.35 -6.54
C TRP A 118 -10.38 7.60 -6.75
N HIS A 119 -9.06 7.46 -6.71
CA HIS A 119 -8.13 8.57 -6.86
C HIS A 119 -6.77 8.10 -7.37
N GLN A 120 -5.96 9.07 -7.81
CA GLN A 120 -4.51 8.92 -7.92
C GLN A 120 -3.88 9.57 -6.68
N ASP A 121 -2.86 8.94 -6.12
CA ASP A 121 -2.08 9.50 -5.01
C ASP A 121 -1.36 10.79 -5.40
N SER A 122 -0.77 11.47 -4.41
CA SER A 122 0.02 12.70 -4.56
C SER A 122 -0.81 13.99 -4.77
N GLY A 123 -2.14 13.89 -4.90
CA GLY A 123 -3.08 15.00 -4.71
C GLY A 123 -2.75 16.27 -5.51
N ARG A 124 -2.24 17.30 -4.82
CA ARG A 124 -1.85 18.58 -5.43
C ARG A 124 -0.71 18.43 -6.43
N LEU A 125 0.23 17.54 -6.18
CA LEU A 125 1.38 17.30 -7.06
C LEU A 125 0.90 16.92 -8.48
N ASN A 126 -0.12 16.06 -8.60
CA ASN A 126 -0.68 15.70 -9.91
C ASN A 126 -1.39 16.87 -10.62
N ARG A 127 -1.77 17.94 -9.91
CA ARG A 127 -2.39 19.11 -10.55
C ARG A 127 -1.34 20.07 -11.11
N GLU A 128 -0.14 20.05 -10.56
CA GLU A 128 0.93 21.01 -10.88
C GLU A 128 2.02 20.39 -11.76
N LEU A 129 2.20 19.08 -11.72
CA LEU A 129 3.08 18.38 -12.65
C LEU A 129 2.48 18.35 -14.05
N GLU A 130 3.26 18.87 -15.00
CA GLU A 130 2.99 18.80 -16.43
C GLU A 130 3.41 17.44 -17.02
N GLY A 131 2.93 17.13 -18.23
CA GLY A 131 3.21 15.89 -18.97
C GLY A 131 2.00 14.97 -19.11
N GLU A 132 1.95 14.16 -20.17
CA GLU A 132 0.92 13.13 -20.43
C GLU A 132 1.60 11.86 -20.97
N PRO A 133 1.81 10.82 -20.12
CA PRO A 133 1.53 10.79 -18.68
C PRO A 133 2.50 11.67 -17.87
N ARG A 134 2.09 12.03 -16.64
CA ARG A 134 2.99 12.66 -15.66
C ARG A 134 4.13 11.72 -15.29
N ALA A 135 5.29 12.29 -14.98
CA ALA A 135 6.44 11.54 -14.50
C ALA A 135 6.12 10.80 -13.18
N ARG A 136 6.67 9.59 -13.04
CA ARG A 136 6.63 8.83 -11.78
C ARG A 136 7.46 9.56 -10.72
N VAL A 137 6.79 10.08 -9.69
CA VAL A 137 7.47 10.76 -8.57
C VAL A 137 7.61 9.87 -7.35
N SER A 138 6.73 8.88 -7.19
CA SER A 138 6.72 8.03 -6.01
C SER A 138 6.15 6.65 -6.29
N ILE A 139 6.52 5.71 -5.43
CA ILE A 139 5.92 4.39 -5.30
C ILE A 139 5.44 4.22 -3.86
N LYS A 140 4.42 3.38 -3.65
CA LYS A 140 4.05 2.89 -2.32
C LYS A 140 4.50 1.43 -2.22
N CYS A 141 5.19 1.10 -1.13
CA CYS A 141 5.36 -0.27 -0.67
C CYS A 141 4.39 -0.44 0.50
N ALA A 142 3.38 -1.29 0.36
CA ALA A 142 2.42 -1.59 1.42
C ALA A 142 2.78 -2.95 2.01
N TYR A 143 2.70 -3.12 3.32
CA TYR A 143 2.85 -4.42 3.96
C TYR A 143 1.50 -4.82 4.55
N PHE A 144 1.02 -6.02 4.23
CA PHE A 144 -0.30 -6.49 4.63
C PHE A 144 -0.17 -7.35 5.88
N LEU A 145 -0.59 -6.82 7.03
CA LEU A 145 -0.52 -7.54 8.30
C LEU A 145 -1.64 -8.58 8.43
N THR A 146 -2.81 -8.32 7.83
CA THR A 146 -3.94 -9.26 7.82
C THR A 146 -4.12 -9.91 6.46
N ASP A 147 -4.67 -11.13 6.42
CA ASP A 147 -4.87 -11.87 5.18
C ASP A 147 -5.97 -11.28 4.28
N VAL A 148 -5.56 -10.68 3.17
CA VAL A 148 -6.42 -10.16 2.10
C VAL A 148 -6.22 -10.94 0.79
N SER A 149 -5.94 -12.24 0.87
CA SER A 149 -5.70 -13.11 -0.29
C SER A 149 -6.95 -13.44 -1.13
N GLU A 150 -8.14 -13.08 -0.64
CA GLU A 150 -9.41 -13.29 -1.33
C GLU A 150 -10.17 -11.96 -1.49
N GLU A 151 -11.00 -11.87 -2.54
CA GLU A 151 -11.88 -10.73 -2.75
C GLU A 151 -12.87 -10.55 -1.58
N GLY A 152 -13.24 -9.30 -1.30
CA GLY A 152 -14.17 -8.96 -0.23
C GLY A 152 -13.52 -8.86 1.16
N ARG A 153 -12.21 -9.06 1.29
CA ARG A 153 -11.47 -8.92 2.56
C ARG A 153 -10.89 -7.52 2.78
N GLY A 154 -11.55 -6.49 2.24
CA GLY A 154 -11.05 -5.10 2.33
C GLY A 154 -9.84 -4.84 1.44
N ASN A 155 -9.71 -5.55 0.31
CA ASN A 155 -8.58 -5.45 -0.60
C ASN A 155 -8.39 -4.02 -1.15
N PHE A 156 -7.14 -3.63 -1.35
CA PHE A 156 -6.83 -2.51 -2.23
C PHE A 156 -7.31 -2.83 -3.64
N CYS A 157 -7.84 -1.83 -4.35
CA CYS A 157 -8.31 -2.00 -5.73
C CYS A 157 -7.53 -1.06 -6.65
N ALA A 158 -7.14 -1.55 -7.83
CA ALA A 158 -6.41 -0.78 -8.82
C ALA A 158 -6.93 -1.07 -10.22
N VAL A 159 -6.62 -0.19 -11.18
CA VAL A 159 -6.84 -0.44 -12.60
C VAL A 159 -5.47 -0.67 -13.25
N PRO A 160 -5.13 -1.88 -13.71
CA PRO A 160 -3.84 -2.14 -14.33
C PRO A 160 -3.58 -1.20 -15.51
N GLY A 161 -2.35 -0.66 -15.57
CA GLY A 161 -1.91 0.27 -16.61
C GLY A 161 -2.42 1.71 -16.44
N SER A 162 -3.23 2.00 -15.42
CA SER A 162 -3.84 3.32 -15.28
C SER A 162 -2.87 4.46 -14.94
N HIS A 163 -1.64 4.12 -14.53
CA HIS A 163 -0.56 5.07 -14.32
C HIS A 163 -0.05 5.70 -15.64
N LYS A 164 -0.40 5.12 -16.80
CA LYS A 164 -0.03 5.62 -18.14
C LYS A 164 -0.94 6.72 -18.66
N VAL A 165 -1.97 7.08 -17.90
CA VAL A 165 -2.90 8.16 -18.23
C VAL A 165 -3.15 9.04 -17.01
N ASN A 166 -3.34 10.34 -17.25
CA ASN A 166 -3.50 11.29 -16.16
C ASN A 166 -4.88 11.32 -15.51
N LYS A 167 -5.87 10.66 -16.12
CA LYS A 167 -7.27 10.65 -15.67
C LYS A 167 -7.90 9.29 -15.96
N ILE A 168 -8.48 8.69 -14.93
CA ILE A 168 -9.36 7.53 -15.04
C ILE A 168 -10.78 8.05 -14.84
N ARG A 169 -11.72 7.58 -15.66
CA ARG A 169 -13.15 7.88 -15.49
C ARG A 169 -13.83 6.68 -14.84
N LYS A 170 -14.63 6.95 -13.82
CA LYS A 170 -15.65 6.05 -13.32
C LYS A 170 -16.99 6.59 -13.80
N GLU A 171 -17.81 5.77 -14.46
CA GLU A 171 -19.13 6.21 -14.90
C GLU A 171 -20.06 6.42 -13.70
N GLU A 172 -21.10 7.25 -13.89
CA GLU A 172 -22.08 7.49 -12.84
C GLU A 172 -22.84 6.20 -12.53
N GLY A 173 -22.94 5.85 -11.24
CA GLY A 173 -23.60 4.62 -10.78
C GLY A 173 -22.70 3.38 -10.74
N GLN A 174 -21.44 3.45 -11.18
CA GLN A 174 -20.47 2.36 -10.96
C GLN A 174 -19.78 2.48 -9.59
N ASP A 175 -19.53 1.35 -8.94
CA ASP A 175 -18.69 1.29 -7.73
C ASP A 175 -17.20 1.43 -8.09
N PHE A 176 -16.79 0.83 -9.21
CA PHE A 176 -15.42 0.77 -9.70
C PHE A 176 -15.30 1.20 -11.19
N PRO A 177 -14.19 1.84 -11.63
CA PRO A 177 -13.90 2.04 -13.03
C PRO A 177 -13.78 0.72 -13.79
N ASP A 178 -13.98 0.79 -15.11
CA ASP A 178 -13.77 -0.36 -15.98
C ASP A 178 -12.34 -0.90 -15.86
N GLY A 179 -12.22 -2.22 -15.74
CA GLY A 179 -10.93 -2.91 -15.59
C GLY A 179 -10.32 -2.84 -14.19
N ALA A 180 -11.05 -2.35 -13.18
CA ALA A 180 -10.62 -2.44 -11.80
C ALA A 180 -10.52 -3.90 -11.34
N VAL A 181 -9.48 -4.18 -10.55
CA VAL A 181 -9.22 -5.50 -9.96
C VAL A 181 -8.96 -5.37 -8.46
N HIS A 182 -9.29 -6.40 -7.70
CA HIS A 182 -8.91 -6.55 -6.30
C HIS A 182 -7.45 -7.03 -6.23
N ILE A 183 -6.63 -6.34 -5.45
CA ILE A 183 -5.25 -6.75 -5.19
C ILE A 183 -5.26 -7.69 -4.00
N CYS A 184 -5.15 -8.98 -4.30
CA CYS A 184 -5.17 -10.05 -3.32
C CYS A 184 -3.75 -10.32 -2.81
N VAL A 185 -3.52 -10.09 -1.53
CA VAL A 185 -2.19 -10.21 -0.90
C VAL A 185 -2.32 -11.05 0.36
N PRO A 186 -1.56 -12.14 0.51
CA PRO A 186 -1.58 -12.92 1.74
C PRO A 186 -1.02 -12.12 2.92
N ARG A 187 -1.33 -12.58 4.13
CA ARG A 187 -0.72 -12.07 5.36
C ARG A 187 0.82 -12.11 5.26
N GLY A 188 1.47 -11.02 5.61
CA GLY A 188 2.92 -10.85 5.52
C GLY A 188 3.43 -10.51 4.11
N GLY A 189 2.56 -10.43 3.11
CA GLY A 189 2.90 -9.99 1.76
C GLY A 189 3.00 -8.47 1.61
N ALA A 190 3.49 -8.03 0.45
CA ALA A 190 3.61 -6.62 0.08
C ALA A 190 3.13 -6.31 -1.35
#